data_AF-A0A841LP50-F1
#
_entry.id   AF-A0A841LP50-F1
#
_cell.length_a   1.000
_cell.length_b   1.000
_cell.length_c   1.000
_cell.angle_alpha   90.00
_cell.angle_beta   90.00
_cell.angle_gamma   90.00
#
_symmetry.space_group_name_H-M   'P 1'
#
loop_
_entity.id
_entity.type
_entity.pdbx_description
1 polymer ?
#
loop_
_entity_poly.entity_id
_entity_poly.type
_entity_poly.pdbx_seq_one_letter_code
_entity_poly.pdbx_strand_id
1 'polypeptide(L)'
;MESADVILLFLEANSKSPISMMELGLFADSGKLMVCCEEGFWRKGNIDIVCKRKGIDQYDTFDKLSAAVVAKLKDLVGRNKN
;
A
#
# COMPACT_ATOMS: atom_id res chain seq x y z
N MET A 1 4.27 -11.51 4.61
CA MET A 1 4.35 -10.51 3.52
C MET A 1 5.44 -10.83 2.49
N GLU A 2 6.54 -11.49 2.85
CA GLU A 2 7.64 -11.84 1.92
C GLU A 2 7.21 -12.58 0.66
N SER A 3 6.42 -13.64 0.81
CA SER A 3 5.92 -14.48 -0.30
C SER A 3 4.76 -13.87 -1.10
N ALA A 4 4.29 -12.68 -0.77
CA ALA A 4 3.17 -12.04 -1.46
C ALA A 4 3.64 -11.33 -2.74
N ASP A 5 2.87 -11.46 -3.82
CA ASP A 5 3.08 -10.72 -5.08
C ASP A 5 2.66 -9.24 -4.97
N VAL A 6 1.62 -8.96 -4.17
CA VAL A 6 1.08 -7.62 -3.92
C VAL A 6 0.78 -7.47 -2.44
N ILE A 7 1.03 -6.29 -1.88
CA ILE A 7 0.72 -5.92 -0.51
C ILE A 7 -0.20 -4.71 -0.54
N LEU A 8 -1.43 -4.92 -0.07
CA LEU A 8 -2.40 -3.86 0.21
C LEU A 8 -2.22 -3.41 1.65
N LEU A 9 -1.83 -2.15 1.87
CA LEU A 9 -1.72 -1.55 3.20
C LEU A 9 -2.75 -0.43 3.36
N PHE A 10 -3.70 -0.60 4.29
CA PHE A 10 -4.73 0.39 4.58
C PHE A 10 -4.55 0.98 5.98
N LEU A 11 -4.53 2.31 6.07
CA LEU A 11 -4.39 3.08 7.30
C LEU A 11 -5.62 3.97 7.48
N GLU A 12 -6.56 3.47 8.28
CA GLU A 12 -7.83 4.12 8.61
C GLU A 12 -7.61 5.34 9.52
N ALA A 13 -8.37 6.42 9.31
CA ALA A 13 -8.23 7.71 10.00
C ALA A 13 -8.20 7.59 11.53
N ASN A 14 -9.08 6.76 12.10
CA ASN A 14 -9.26 6.61 13.55
C ASN A 14 -8.36 5.53 14.19
N SER A 15 -7.46 4.93 13.41
CA SER A 15 -6.54 3.90 13.88
C SER A 15 -5.17 4.47 14.28
N LYS A 16 -4.41 3.72 15.09
CA LYS A 16 -2.98 4.02 15.34
C LYS A 16 -2.04 3.21 14.46
N SER A 17 -2.40 1.97 14.16
CA SER A 17 -1.72 1.05 13.25
C SER A 17 -0.18 1.04 13.34
N PRO A 18 0.42 0.93 14.55
CA PRO A 18 1.87 1.00 14.71
C PRO A 18 2.60 -0.15 14.00
N ILE A 19 2.02 -1.35 13.99
CA ILE A 19 2.60 -2.51 13.29
C ILE A 19 2.52 -2.32 11.78
N SER A 20 1.39 -1.84 11.25
CA SER A 20 1.26 -1.53 9.82
C SER A 20 2.21 -0.43 9.35
N MET A 21 2.53 0.54 10.22
CA MET A 21 3.60 1.51 9.94
C MET A 21 4.99 0.88 9.91
N MET A 22 5.26 -0.12 10.76
CA MET A 22 6.51 -0.88 10.72
C MET A 22 6.60 -1.72 9.43
N GLU A 23 5.51 -2.37 9.04
CA GLU A 23 5.39 -3.13 7.79
C GLU A 23 5.62 -2.25 6.55
N LEU A 24 5.08 -1.02 6.54
CA LEU A 24 5.39 -0.02 5.49
C LEU A 24 6.90 0.18 5.36
N GLY A 25 7.61 0.35 6.47
CA GLY A 25 9.06 0.53 6.48
C GLY A 25 9.81 -0.71 5.99
N LEU A 26 9.44 -1.90 6.48
CA LEU A 26 10.08 -3.17 6.13
C LEU A 26 9.94 -3.52 4.64
N PHE A 27 8.80 -3.19 4.03
CA PHE A 27 8.50 -3.53 2.65
C PHE A 27 8.60 -2.35 1.68
N ALA A 28 9.06 -1.18 2.12
CA ALA A 28 9.08 0.05 1.32
C ALA A 28 9.79 -0.10 -0.04
N ASP A 29 10.87 -0.87 -0.07
CA ASP A 29 11.71 -1.08 -1.26
C ASP A 29 11.33 -2.34 -2.06
N SER A 30 10.25 -3.02 -1.69
CA SER A 30 9.89 -4.32 -2.28
C SER A 30 9.16 -4.24 -3.62
N GLY A 31 8.67 -3.05 -4.03
CA GLY A 31 7.89 -2.85 -5.26
C GLY A 31 6.48 -3.46 -5.27
N LYS A 32 6.08 -4.17 -4.20
CA LYS A 32 4.77 -4.82 -4.06
C LYS A 32 3.77 -4.03 -3.21
N LEU A 33 4.21 -3.00 -2.50
CA LEU A 33 3.34 -2.18 -1.66
C LEU A 33 2.42 -1.26 -2.50
N MET A 34 1.16 -1.21 -2.08
CA MET A 34 0.15 -0.24 -2.51
C MET A 34 -0.57 0.24 -1.24
N VAL A 35 -0.59 1.55 -1.01
CA VAL A 35 -0.96 2.13 0.29
C VAL A 35 -2.21 3.01 0.16
N CYS A 36 -3.17 2.86 1.04
CA CYS A 36 -4.20 3.87 1.26
C CYS A 36 -4.06 4.40 2.68
N CYS A 37 -4.00 5.72 2.80
CA CYS A 37 -3.94 6.39 4.08
C CYS A 37 -5.01 7.47 4.09
N GLU A 38 -6.07 7.23 4.85
CA GLU A 38 -7.21 8.14 4.92
C GLU A 38 -6.81 9.50 5.49
N GLU A 39 -7.59 10.51 5.12
CA GLU A 39 -7.49 11.82 5.74
C GLU A 39 -7.78 11.70 7.25
N GLY A 40 -7.00 12.40 8.08
CA GLY A 40 -7.12 12.32 9.55
C GLY A 40 -6.29 11.22 10.23
N PHE A 41 -5.61 10.32 9.50
CA PHE A 41 -4.67 9.38 10.13
C PHE A 41 -3.55 10.15 10.85
N TRP A 42 -3.33 9.85 12.14
CA TRP A 42 -2.49 10.64 13.03
C TRP A 42 -1.01 10.80 12.61
N ARG A 43 -0.51 9.95 11.71
CA ARG A 43 0.84 10.04 11.12
C ARG A 43 0.83 10.16 9.60
N LYS A 44 -0.26 10.63 8.99
CA LYS A 44 -0.42 10.75 7.53
C LYS A 44 0.79 11.42 6.85
N GLY A 45 1.28 12.55 7.37
CA GLY A 45 2.45 13.21 6.80
C GLY A 45 3.72 12.33 6.75
N ASN A 46 3.91 11.40 7.70
CA ASN A 46 5.02 10.44 7.63
C ASN A 46 4.78 9.43 6.50
N ILE A 47 3.54 8.96 6.34
CA ILE A 47 3.16 8.02 5.28
C ILE A 47 3.36 8.66 3.91
N ASP A 48 2.89 9.89 3.73
CA ASP A 48 2.99 10.63 2.47
C ASP A 48 4.47 10.83 2.06
N ILE A 49 5.32 11.22 3.01
CA ILE A 49 6.77 11.40 2.76
C ILE A 49 7.44 10.07 2.40
N VAL A 50 7.13 8.99 3.12
CA VAL A 50 7.71 7.66 2.82
C VAL A 50 7.25 7.18 1.45
N CYS A 51 5.95 7.23 1.15
CA CYS A 51 5.42 6.79 -0.13
C CYS A 51 6.03 7.57 -1.29
N LYS A 52 6.10 8.91 -1.17
CA LYS A 52 6.73 9.77 -2.17
C LYS A 52 8.22 9.46 -2.37
N ARG A 53 8.98 9.27 -1.27
CA ARG A 53 10.43 8.98 -1.35
C ARG A 53 10.72 7.61 -1.94
N LYS A 54 9.84 6.65 -1.74
CA LYS A 54 10.02 5.25 -2.13
C LYS A 54 9.31 4.90 -3.44
N GLY A 55 8.56 5.84 -4.03
CA GLY A 55 7.78 5.61 -5.25
C GLY A 55 6.63 4.62 -5.05
N ILE A 56 6.02 4.61 -3.87
CA ILE A 56 4.89 3.72 -3.54
C ILE A 56 3.59 4.40 -3.96
N ASP A 57 2.74 3.67 -4.69
CA ASP A 57 1.41 4.15 -5.08
C ASP A 57 0.54 4.37 -3.84
N GLN A 58 0.05 5.60 -3.69
CA GLN A 58 -0.77 6.03 -2.57
C GLN A 58 -2.17 6.45 -3.01
N TYR A 59 -3.19 5.98 -2.29
CA TYR A 59 -4.60 6.23 -2.57
C TYR A 59 -5.30 6.92 -1.39
N ASP A 60 -6.34 7.69 -1.69
CA ASP A 60 -7.13 8.46 -0.72
C ASP A 60 -8.30 7.68 -0.11
N THR A 61 -8.70 6.57 -0.74
CA THR A 61 -9.87 5.77 -0.37
C THR A 61 -9.58 4.28 -0.55
N PHE A 62 -10.21 3.46 0.30
CA PHE A 62 -10.08 2.01 0.23
C PHE A 62 -10.58 1.45 -1.12
N ASP A 63 -11.66 2.01 -1.67
CA ASP A 63 -12.23 1.54 -2.94
C ASP A 63 -11.27 1.73 -4.11
N LYS A 64 -10.58 2.88 -4.20
CA LYS A 64 -9.58 3.12 -5.25
C LYS A 64 -8.39 2.17 -5.12
N LEU A 65 -7.92 1.93 -3.89
CA LEU A 65 -6.86 0.97 -3.62
C LEU A 65 -7.29 -0.45 -4.01
N SER A 66 -8.47 -0.89 -3.59
CA SER A 66 -9.02 -2.20 -3.90
C SER A 66 -9.12 -2.43 -5.41
N ALA A 67 -9.68 -1.47 -6.15
CA ALA A 67 -9.77 -1.53 -7.60
C ALA A 67 -8.39 -1.63 -8.27
N ALA A 68 -7.41 -0.86 -7.80
CA ALA A 68 -6.05 -0.88 -8.33
C ALA A 68 -5.33 -2.21 -8.05
N VAL A 69 -5.52 -2.78 -6.85
CA VAL A 69 -4.96 -4.09 -6.49
C VAL A 69 -5.56 -5.20 -7.36
N VAL A 70 -6.88 -5.20 -7.58
CA VAL A 70 -7.53 -6.16 -8.48
C VAL A 70 -7.00 -6.05 -9.91
N ALA A 71 -6.78 -4.83 -10.42
CA ALA A 71 -6.18 -4.62 -11.74
C ALA A 71 -4.75 -5.18 -11.79
N LYS A 72 -3.90 -4.87 -10.81
CA LYS A 72 -2.52 -5.37 -10.72
C LYS A 72 -2.45 -6.90 -10.68
N LEU A 73 -3.34 -7.55 -9.92
CA LEU A 73 -3.42 -9.00 -9.86
C LEU A 73 -3.83 -9.63 -11.19
N LYS A 74 -4.79 -9.03 -11.91
CA LYS A 74 -5.17 -9.50 -13.26
C LYS A 74 -4.00 -9.44 -14.24
N ASP A 75 -3.22 -8.35 -14.20
CA ASP A 75 -2.04 -8.20 -15.04
C ASP A 75 -0.97 -9.24 -14.73
N LEU A 76 -0.71 -9.51 -13.44
CA LEU A 76 0.24 -10.54 -13.00
C LEU A 76 -0.18 -11.95 -13.46
N VAL A 77 -1.46 -12.29 -13.29
CA VAL A 77 -2.00 -13.57 -13.76
C VAL A 77 -1.90 -13.69 -15.29
N GLY A 78 -2.13 -12.59 -16.02
CA GLY A 78 -1.99 -12.54 -17.48
C GLY A 78 -0.55 -12.77 -17.95
N ARG A 79 0.44 -12.22 -17.24
CA ARG A 79 1.87 -12.41 -17.54
C ARG A 79 2.35 -13.83 -17.27
N ASN A 80 1.84 -14.49 -16.25
CA ASN A 80 2.23 -15.86 -15.90
C ASN A 80 1.66 -16.93 -16.84
N LYS A 81 0.77 -16.56 -17.78
CA LYS A 81 0.21 -17.47 -18.79
C LYS A 81 0.97 -17.47 -20.12
N ASN A 82 1.94 -16.57 -20.29
CA ASN A 82 2.81 -16.47 -21.45
C ASN A 82 4.23 -16.94 -21.09
#